data_AF-A0A7L3MKU8-F1
#
_entry.id   AF-A0A7L3MKU8-F1
#
_cell.length_a   1.000
_cell.length_b   1.000
_cell.length_c   1.000
_cell.angle_alpha   90.00
_cell.angle_beta   90.00
_cell.angle_gamma   90.00
#
_symmetry.space_group_name_H-M   'P 1'
#
loop_
_entity.id
_entity.type
_entity.pdbx_description
1 polymer ?
#
loop_
_entity_poly.entity_id
_entity_poly.type
_entity_poly.pdbx_seq_one_letter_code
_entity_poly.pdbx_strand_id
1 'polypeptide(L)'
;MPRAAPVCELVPCIVVSVLSVSNCLFCCHLPVCVCEWSDWIDMTYPDGSDRNSGDYETFENIWKNNPSWECAKVENISCRAEKFPNIPIADLGQKVECSVDVGLICNNKDQQLGGMIPMPICLNYEISVCCTPNRPECLPTPSTTSTTISTASSTTSSVSPPVSTTTPTSTSGETSSSTTPTTTTTTTT
;
A
#
# COMPACT_ATOMS: atom_id res chain seq x y z
N MET A 1 -18.52 -13.18 13.21
CA MET A 1 -17.94 -13.05 14.56
C MET A 1 -18.52 -11.80 15.20
N PRO A 2 -19.13 -11.85 16.41
CA PRO A 2 -19.64 -10.66 17.05
C PRO A 2 -18.45 -9.81 17.54
N ARG A 3 -18.38 -8.55 17.09
CA ARG A 3 -17.35 -7.59 17.49
C ARG A 3 -17.62 -7.17 18.94
N ALA A 4 -16.63 -7.31 19.81
CA ALA A 4 -16.74 -6.93 21.21
C ALA A 4 -17.09 -5.43 21.33
N ALA A 5 -18.07 -5.11 22.17
CA ALA A 5 -18.39 -3.73 22.51
C ALA A 5 -17.21 -3.11 23.27
N PRO A 6 -16.88 -1.82 23.03
CA PRO A 6 -15.80 -1.16 23.76
C PRO A 6 -16.16 -1.09 25.26
N VAL A 7 -15.21 -1.49 26.10
CA VAL A 7 -15.31 -1.40 27.56
C VAL A 7 -15.08 0.06 27.96
N CYS A 8 -16.11 0.70 28.52
CA CYS A 8 -15.97 2.01 29.16
C CYS A 8 -15.31 1.84 30.53
N GLU A 9 -14.06 2.26 30.69
CA GLU A 9 -13.46 2.42 32.01
C GLU A 9 -13.59 3.88 32.50
N LEU A 10 -13.92 4.03 33.78
CA LEU A 10 -14.10 5.32 34.45
C LEU A 10 -12.75 5.92 34.80
N VAL A 11 -12.26 6.86 34.00
CA VAL A 11 -11.09 7.68 34.37
C VAL A 11 -11.55 9.11 34.69
N PRO A 12 -11.39 9.59 35.94
CA PRO A 12 -11.75 10.95 36.29
C PRO A 12 -10.72 11.95 35.72
N CYS A 13 -11.15 12.89 34.89
CA CYS A 13 -10.33 14.03 34.49
C CYS A 13 -10.50 15.17 35.50
N ILE A 14 -9.43 15.50 36.23
CA ILE A 14 -9.39 16.66 37.12
C ILE A 14 -9.02 17.90 36.28
N VAL A 15 -9.97 18.82 36.09
CA VAL A 15 -9.67 20.16 35.59
C VAL A 15 -9.67 21.14 36.76
N VAL A 16 -8.49 21.68 37.09
CA VAL A 16 -8.34 22.71 38.11
C VAL A 16 -8.64 24.06 37.46
N SER A 17 -9.87 24.57 37.66
CA SER A 17 -10.20 25.98 37.40
C SER A 17 -10.75 26.60 38.68
N VAL A 18 -10.28 27.81 38.99
CA VAL A 18 -10.32 28.43 40.33
C VAL A 18 -11.71 28.83 40.84
N LEU A 19 -12.84 28.56 40.16
CA LEU A 19 -14.15 29.03 40.64
C LEU A 19 -15.38 28.10 40.49
N SER A 20 -15.29 26.88 39.95
CA SER A 20 -16.41 25.91 40.07
C SER A 20 -16.04 24.53 39.55
N VAL A 21 -16.39 23.47 40.29
CA VAL A 21 -16.49 22.10 39.78
C VAL A 21 -17.82 21.97 39.03
N SER A 22 -17.80 22.25 37.72
CA SER A 22 -18.92 21.94 36.84
C SER A 22 -18.67 20.58 36.18
N ASN A 23 -19.58 19.62 36.37
CA ASN A 23 -19.53 18.32 35.70
C ASN A 23 -19.72 18.54 34.20
N CYS A 24 -18.62 18.54 33.43
CA CYS A 24 -18.70 18.45 31.99
C CYS A 24 -19.29 17.09 31.59
N LEU A 25 -20.20 17.15 30.62
CA LEU A 25 -20.78 15.99 29.95
C LEU A 25 -19.66 15.01 29.55
N PHE A 26 -19.83 13.76 29.97
CA PHE A 26 -18.98 12.61 29.66
C PHE A 26 -18.34 12.69 28.28
N CYS A 27 -17.02 12.91 28.19
CA CYS A 27 -16.28 12.55 26.97
C CYS A 27 -15.98 11.06 27.04
N CYS A 28 -16.84 10.24 26.43
CA CYS A 28 -16.38 8.95 25.93
C CYS A 28 -15.29 9.26 24.89
N HIS A 29 -14.02 9.05 25.23
CA HIS A 29 -12.95 9.00 24.22
C HIS A 29 -13.10 7.69 23.43
N LEU A 30 -14.17 7.61 22.64
CA LEU A 30 -14.26 6.64 21.55
C LEU A 30 -13.13 6.99 20.58
N PRO A 31 -12.34 6.02 20.07
CA PRO A 31 -11.60 6.26 18.85
C PRO A 31 -12.64 6.38 17.72
N VAL A 32 -13.15 7.60 17.50
CA VAL A 32 -14.29 7.89 16.59
C VAL A 32 -13.91 7.70 15.11
N CYS A 33 -12.67 7.31 14.84
CA CYS A 33 -12.05 7.39 13.52
C CYS A 33 -11.56 6.02 13.07
N VAL A 34 -12.44 5.03 13.19
CA VAL A 34 -12.23 3.72 12.56
C VAL A 34 -12.51 3.90 11.08
N CYS A 35 -11.62 3.36 10.23
CA CYS A 35 -11.85 3.41 8.79
C CYS A 35 -13.05 2.54 8.42
N GLU A 36 -13.85 3.02 7.47
CA GLU A 36 -15.00 2.29 6.92
C GLU A 36 -14.65 1.80 5.52
N TRP A 37 -14.96 0.53 5.24
CA TRP A 37 -14.75 -0.04 3.92
C TRP A 37 -15.81 0.51 2.96
N SER A 38 -15.35 0.98 1.79
CA SER A 38 -16.24 1.32 0.69
C SER A 38 -16.89 0.07 0.10
N ASP A 39 -17.99 0.28 -0.63
CA ASP A 39 -18.39 -0.68 -1.66
C ASP A 39 -17.25 -0.88 -2.67
N TRP A 40 -17.36 -1.94 -3.49
CA TRP A 40 -16.40 -2.17 -4.56
C TRP A 40 -16.53 -1.10 -5.64
N ILE A 41 -15.37 -0.57 -6.05
CA ILE A 41 -15.21 0.51 -7.02
C ILE A 41 -14.58 -0.11 -8.27
N ASP A 42 -15.28 0.05 -9.39
CA ASP A 42 -14.94 -0.44 -10.72
C ASP A 42 -15.31 0.67 -11.72
N MET A 43 -14.31 1.43 -12.17
CA MET A 43 -14.49 2.63 -13.00
C MET A 43 -13.82 2.52 -14.36
N THR A 44 -12.86 1.62 -14.51
CA THR A 44 -12.06 1.44 -15.71
C THR A 44 -12.08 -0.02 -16.14
N TYR A 45 -11.82 -0.24 -17.44
CA TYR A 45 -11.93 -1.58 -18.02
C TYR A 45 -10.79 -1.77 -19.02
N PRO A 46 -10.14 -2.95 -19.04
CA PRO A 46 -9.09 -3.23 -20.00
C PRO A 46 -9.64 -3.37 -21.41
N ASP A 47 -9.08 -2.60 -22.34
CA ASP A 47 -9.33 -2.79 -23.77
C ASP A 47 -8.45 -3.93 -24.30
N GLY A 48 -9.08 -5.07 -24.61
CA GLY A 48 -8.38 -6.25 -25.10
C GLY A 48 -7.74 -6.07 -26.49
N SER A 49 -8.05 -4.98 -27.21
CA SER A 49 -7.48 -4.67 -28.52
C SER A 49 -6.26 -3.74 -28.47
N ASP A 50 -6.00 -3.08 -27.35
CA ASP A 50 -4.89 -2.14 -27.18
C ASP A 50 -3.91 -2.59 -26.08
N ARG A 51 -2.64 -2.79 -26.45
CA ARG A 51 -1.57 -3.14 -25.49
C ARG A 51 -1.18 -2.00 -24.57
N ASN A 52 -1.48 -0.76 -24.94
CA ASN A 52 -1.25 0.41 -24.09
C ASN A 52 -2.42 0.67 -23.13
N SER A 53 -3.52 -0.05 -23.30
CA SER A 53 -4.63 -0.09 -22.34
C SER A 53 -4.28 -0.97 -21.14
N GLY A 54 -5.21 -1.05 -20.21
CA GLY A 54 -5.07 -1.74 -18.95
C GLY A 54 -6.27 -1.43 -18.07
N ASP A 55 -6.12 -1.76 -16.80
CA ASP A 55 -7.15 -1.53 -15.81
C ASP A 55 -6.57 -0.70 -14.65
N TYR A 56 -7.28 0.35 -14.27
CA TYR A 56 -6.74 1.50 -13.55
C TYR A 56 -7.74 2.06 -12.54
N GLU A 57 -8.05 1.29 -11.51
CA GLU A 57 -8.77 1.75 -10.32
C GLU A 57 -7.85 2.61 -9.43
N THR A 58 -7.29 3.67 -10.02
CA THR A 58 -6.42 4.63 -9.32
C THR A 58 -7.26 5.68 -8.62
N PHE A 59 -6.76 6.25 -7.52
CA PHE A 59 -7.47 7.32 -6.82
C PHE A 59 -7.71 8.55 -7.71
N GLU A 60 -6.79 8.84 -8.64
CA GLU A 60 -6.99 9.87 -9.65
C GLU A 60 -8.22 9.59 -10.52
N ASN A 61 -8.37 8.37 -11.04
CA ASN A 61 -9.51 7.98 -11.85
C ASN A 61 -10.80 7.96 -11.02
N ILE A 62 -10.75 7.50 -9.79
CA ILE A 62 -11.92 7.45 -8.91
C ILE A 62 -12.41 8.87 -8.59
N TRP A 63 -11.53 9.80 -8.21
CA TRP A 63 -11.93 11.20 -7.96
C TRP A 63 -12.43 11.91 -9.22
N LYS A 64 -11.83 11.61 -10.38
CA LYS A 64 -12.25 12.19 -11.66
C LYS A 64 -13.67 11.76 -12.04
N ASN A 65 -14.02 10.49 -11.80
CA ASN A 65 -15.30 9.94 -12.21
C ASN A 65 -16.36 9.96 -11.08
N ASN A 66 -15.94 10.11 -9.82
CA ASN A 66 -16.80 10.25 -8.64
C ASN A 66 -16.28 11.38 -7.73
N PRO A 67 -16.50 12.65 -8.10
CA PRO A 67 -15.99 13.80 -7.34
C PRO A 67 -16.63 13.95 -5.95
N SER A 68 -17.76 13.28 -5.70
CA SER A 68 -18.40 13.21 -4.38
C SER A 68 -17.80 12.15 -3.46
N TRP A 69 -16.84 11.36 -3.93
CA TRP A 69 -16.19 10.37 -3.09
C TRP A 69 -15.26 11.04 -2.08
N GLU A 70 -15.73 11.11 -0.83
CA GLU A 70 -15.00 11.74 0.27
C GLU A 70 -14.16 10.71 1.02
N CYS A 71 -12.84 10.76 0.80
CA CYS A 71 -11.90 9.99 1.59
C CYS A 71 -10.74 10.85 2.08
N ALA A 72 -10.64 11.05 3.41
CA ALA A 72 -9.57 11.87 3.97
C ALA A 72 -8.22 11.14 3.96
N LYS A 73 -8.25 9.83 4.24
CA LYS A 73 -7.07 8.98 4.22
C LYS A 73 -7.47 7.53 3.96
N VAL A 74 -6.79 6.90 3.00
CA VAL A 74 -6.88 5.47 2.76
C VAL A 74 -5.96 4.77 3.77
N GLU A 75 -6.54 4.00 4.69
CA GLU A 75 -5.78 3.23 5.68
C GLU A 75 -5.45 1.83 5.17
N ASN A 76 -6.31 1.28 4.30
CA ASN A 76 -6.13 -0.05 3.73
C ASN A 76 -6.85 -0.18 2.40
N ILE A 77 -6.43 -1.15 1.59
CA ILE A 77 -6.98 -1.46 0.27
C ILE A 77 -7.17 -2.96 0.12
N SER A 78 -8.25 -3.34 -0.55
CA SER A 78 -8.51 -4.70 -1.02
C SER A 78 -8.75 -4.64 -2.52
N CYS A 79 -8.05 -5.47 -3.27
CA CYS A 79 -8.20 -5.57 -4.71
C CYS A 79 -8.58 -7.00 -5.10
N ARG A 80 -9.48 -7.15 -6.06
CA ARG A 80 -9.84 -8.47 -6.61
C ARG A 80 -10.22 -8.37 -8.07
N ALA A 81 -10.12 -9.48 -8.80
CA ALA A 81 -10.72 -9.58 -10.12
C ALA A 81 -12.23 -9.79 -9.99
N GLU A 82 -13.04 -9.01 -10.69
CA GLU A 82 -14.50 -9.01 -10.63
C GLU A 82 -15.07 -10.43 -10.90
N LYS A 83 -14.53 -11.11 -11.92
CA LYS A 83 -14.96 -12.46 -12.31
C LYS A 83 -14.37 -13.59 -11.45
N PHE A 84 -13.34 -13.29 -10.64
CA PHE A 84 -12.64 -14.28 -9.82
C PHE A 84 -12.45 -13.77 -8.38
N PRO A 85 -13.52 -13.37 -7.68
CA PRO A 85 -13.41 -12.64 -6.41
C PRO A 85 -12.86 -13.47 -5.25
N ASN A 86 -12.88 -14.81 -5.39
CA ASN A 86 -12.40 -15.75 -4.39
C ASN A 86 -10.96 -16.21 -4.63
N ILE A 87 -10.33 -15.77 -5.72
CA ILE A 87 -8.95 -16.12 -6.03
C ILE A 87 -8.06 -14.95 -5.58
N PRO A 88 -7.05 -15.19 -4.73
CA PRO A 88 -6.10 -14.16 -4.35
C PRO A 88 -5.45 -13.53 -5.58
N ILE A 89 -5.27 -12.21 -5.57
CA ILE A 89 -4.74 -11.47 -6.72
C ILE A 89 -3.36 -11.99 -7.17
N ALA A 90 -2.52 -12.41 -6.22
CA ALA A 90 -1.21 -13.00 -6.47
C ALA A 90 -1.27 -14.34 -7.23
N ASP A 91 -2.38 -15.07 -7.11
CA ASP A 91 -2.58 -16.38 -7.72
C ASP A 91 -3.22 -16.30 -9.12
N LEU A 92 -3.65 -15.10 -9.55
CA LEU A 92 -4.22 -14.88 -10.89
C LEU A 92 -3.17 -14.97 -12.01
N GLY A 93 -1.88 -14.88 -11.66
CA GLY A 93 -0.77 -14.90 -12.61
C GLY A 93 -0.63 -13.61 -13.42
N GLN A 94 -1.21 -12.51 -12.97
CA GLN A 94 -1.09 -11.19 -13.60
C GLN A 94 -0.16 -10.29 -12.80
N LYS A 95 0.56 -9.40 -13.51
CA LYS A 95 1.35 -8.35 -12.88
C LYS A 95 0.43 -7.17 -12.58
N VAL A 96 0.03 -7.05 -11.31
CA VAL A 96 -0.87 -6.02 -10.81
C VAL A 96 -0.22 -5.33 -9.61
N GLU A 97 -0.27 -4.01 -9.59
CA GLU A 97 0.02 -3.20 -8.41
C GLU A 97 -1.30 -2.89 -7.70
N CYS A 98 -1.35 -3.18 -6.40
CA CYS A 98 -2.48 -2.86 -5.52
C CYS A 98 -1.89 -2.25 -4.25
N SER A 99 -2.05 -0.95 -4.05
CA SER A 99 -1.46 -0.23 -2.91
C SER A 99 -2.32 0.92 -2.43
N VAL A 100 -2.14 1.28 -1.16
CA VAL A 100 -2.86 2.40 -0.53
C VAL A 100 -2.42 3.77 -1.04
N ASP A 101 -1.31 3.84 -1.80
CA ASP A 101 -0.77 5.08 -2.33
C ASP A 101 -1.34 5.42 -3.71
N VAL A 102 -1.56 4.42 -4.56
CA VAL A 102 -1.98 4.63 -5.96
C VAL A 102 -3.36 4.06 -6.30
N GLY A 103 -3.86 3.09 -5.52
CA GLY A 103 -5.02 2.28 -5.86
C GLY A 103 -4.59 0.98 -6.56
N LEU A 104 -5.21 0.66 -7.69
CA LEU A 104 -4.83 -0.48 -8.53
C LEU A 104 -4.37 -0.06 -9.92
N ILE A 105 -3.28 -0.70 -10.38
CA ILE A 105 -2.74 -0.53 -11.73
C ILE A 105 -2.44 -1.91 -12.32
N CYS A 106 -3.07 -2.20 -13.45
CA CYS A 106 -2.72 -3.30 -14.32
C CYS A 106 -2.49 -2.76 -15.74
N ASN A 107 -1.35 -3.09 -16.35
CA ASN A 107 -1.03 -2.68 -17.72
C ASN A 107 -1.08 -3.89 -18.66
N ASN A 108 -1.79 -3.82 -19.80
CA ASN A 108 -1.84 -4.91 -20.77
C ASN A 108 -0.45 -5.26 -21.33
N LYS A 109 0.38 -4.25 -21.58
CA LYS A 109 1.75 -4.41 -22.09
C LYS A 109 2.65 -5.28 -21.19
N ASP A 110 2.34 -5.33 -19.89
CA ASP A 110 3.11 -6.04 -18.88
C ASP A 110 2.64 -7.48 -18.67
N GLN A 111 1.47 -7.85 -19.21
CA GLN A 111 0.92 -9.19 -19.07
C GLN A 111 1.55 -10.16 -20.07
N GLN A 112 1.71 -11.40 -19.63
CA GLN A 112 2.24 -12.50 -20.44
C GLN A 112 1.12 -13.47 -20.82
N LEU A 113 1.39 -14.33 -21.79
CA LEU A 113 0.53 -15.48 -22.04
C LEU A 113 0.64 -16.47 -20.87
N GLY A 114 -0.50 -16.97 -20.42
CA GLY A 114 -0.58 -17.85 -19.24
C GLY A 114 -1.16 -17.11 -18.03
N GLY A 115 -1.82 -17.87 -17.14
CA GLY A 115 -2.66 -17.33 -16.06
C GLY A 115 -4.12 -17.79 -16.21
N MET A 116 -5.05 -17.10 -15.54
CA MET A 116 -6.48 -17.45 -15.56
C MET A 116 -7.13 -17.25 -16.93
N ILE A 117 -6.59 -16.34 -17.75
CA ILE A 117 -7.04 -16.07 -19.12
C ILE A 117 -5.90 -16.28 -20.12
N PRO A 118 -6.15 -16.91 -21.28
CA PRO A 118 -5.11 -17.26 -22.26
C PRO A 118 -4.67 -16.08 -23.15
N MET A 119 -4.88 -14.83 -22.69
CA MET A 119 -4.57 -13.60 -23.43
C MET A 119 -3.71 -12.67 -22.57
N PRO A 120 -2.71 -11.98 -23.15
CA PRO A 120 -1.83 -11.06 -22.43
C PRO A 120 -2.51 -9.70 -22.24
N ILE A 121 -3.65 -9.71 -21.55
CA ILE A 121 -4.47 -8.53 -21.21
C ILE A 121 -4.80 -8.60 -19.73
N CYS A 122 -5.03 -7.47 -19.09
CA CYS A 122 -5.52 -7.41 -17.72
C CYS A 122 -6.91 -8.06 -17.61
N LEU A 123 -7.18 -8.67 -16.45
CA LEU A 123 -8.55 -8.94 -16.01
C LEU A 123 -9.23 -7.62 -15.64
N ASN A 124 -10.56 -7.65 -15.52
CA ASN A 124 -11.30 -6.57 -14.88
C ASN A 124 -11.17 -6.69 -13.36
N TYR A 125 -10.68 -5.66 -12.72
CA TYR A 125 -10.44 -5.55 -11.30
C TYR A 125 -11.34 -4.49 -10.68
N GLU A 126 -11.60 -4.68 -9.39
CA GLU A 126 -12.30 -3.71 -8.57
C GLU A 126 -11.57 -3.57 -7.23
N ILE A 127 -11.69 -2.39 -6.62
CA ILE A 127 -11.10 -2.12 -5.32
C ILE A 127 -12.13 -1.78 -4.27
N SER A 128 -11.88 -2.15 -3.02
CA SER A 128 -12.56 -1.62 -1.84
C SER A 128 -11.50 -1.01 -0.96
N VAL A 129 -11.79 0.15 -0.35
CA VAL A 129 -10.81 0.84 0.49
C VAL A 129 -11.36 1.12 1.87
N CYS A 130 -10.52 0.93 2.88
CA CYS A 130 -10.82 1.32 4.25
C CYS A 130 -10.45 2.79 4.40
N CYS A 131 -11.46 3.65 4.41
CA CYS A 131 -11.26 5.09 4.43
C CYS A 131 -11.56 5.71 5.79
N THR A 132 -10.66 6.57 6.26
CA THR A 132 -10.94 7.47 7.38
C THR A 132 -11.88 8.60 6.94
N PRO A 133 -13.02 8.81 7.62
CA PRO A 133 -13.98 9.83 7.22
C PRO A 133 -13.41 11.24 7.36
N ASN A 134 -13.82 12.14 6.46
CA ASN A 134 -13.37 13.53 6.44
C ASN A 134 -14.11 14.37 7.50
N ARG A 135 -13.83 14.09 8.77
CA ARG A 135 -14.39 14.83 9.91
C ARG A 135 -13.27 15.47 10.73
N PRO A 136 -13.49 16.67 11.30
CA PRO A 136 -12.46 17.37 12.08
C PRO A 136 -11.90 16.55 13.24
N GLU A 137 -12.72 15.69 13.83
CA GLU A 137 -12.36 14.76 14.92
C GLU A 137 -11.40 13.63 14.49
N CYS A 138 -11.27 13.39 13.18
CA CYS A 138 -10.47 12.31 12.60
C CYS A 138 -9.21 12.77 11.87
N LEU A 139 -9.05 14.08 11.74
CA LEU A 139 -7.86 14.66 11.14
C LEU A 139 -6.85 14.97 12.26
N PRO A 140 -5.57 14.60 12.09
CA PRO A 140 -4.54 14.96 13.06
C PRO A 140 -4.47 16.49 13.18
N THR A 141 -4.55 16.99 14.42
CA THR A 141 -4.35 18.42 14.69
C THR A 141 -2.90 18.78 14.34
N PRO A 142 -2.63 19.87 13.60
CA PRO A 142 -1.26 20.26 13.30
C PRO A 142 -0.51 20.54 14.60
N SER A 143 0.44 19.66 14.94
CA SER A 143 1.29 19.84 16.11
C SER A 143 2.31 20.93 15.78
N THR A 144 2.23 22.07 16.48
CA THR A 144 3.22 23.13 16.41
C THR A 144 4.53 22.61 17.03
N THR A 145 5.40 22.01 16.21
CA THR A 145 6.75 21.64 16.65
C THR A 145 7.51 22.91 16.99
N SER A 146 7.64 23.20 18.29
CA SER A 146 8.59 24.20 18.79
C SER A 146 9.99 23.58 18.70
N THR A 147 10.70 23.91 17.62
CA THR A 147 12.10 23.53 17.44
C THR A 147 12.93 24.19 18.53
N THR A 148 13.23 23.46 19.60
CA THR A 148 14.17 23.92 20.62
C THR A 148 15.57 23.72 20.04
N ILE A 149 16.19 24.80 19.55
CA ILE A 149 17.59 24.81 19.09
C ILE A 149 18.46 24.48 20.31
N SER A 150 18.94 23.23 20.38
CA SER A 150 19.99 22.85 21.31
C SER A 150 21.33 23.22 20.67
N THR A 151 21.92 24.31 21.15
CA THR A 151 23.25 24.79 20.77
C THR A 151 24.29 23.74 21.20
N ALA A 152 24.71 22.88 20.27
CA ALA A 152 25.82 21.96 20.50
C ALA A 152 27.13 22.76 20.53
N SER A 153 27.76 22.80 21.70
CA SER A 153 29.08 23.43 21.89
C SER A 153 30.13 22.64 21.12
N SER A 154 30.82 23.33 20.20
CA SER A 154 31.90 22.81 19.37
C SER A 154 33.10 22.44 20.23
N THR A 155 33.39 21.14 20.38
CA THR A 155 34.71 20.69 20.85
C THR A 155 35.53 20.28 19.64
N THR A 156 36.41 21.18 19.24
CA THR A 156 37.46 21.00 18.24
C THR A 156 38.47 19.97 18.77
N SER A 157 38.71 18.90 18.04
CA SER A 157 39.93 18.08 18.19
C SER A 157 40.37 17.60 16.82
N SER A 158 41.59 17.98 16.50
CA SER A 158 42.23 17.99 15.18
C SER A 158 43.16 16.78 14.98
N VAL A 159 43.21 16.28 13.73
CA VAL A 159 44.38 15.64 13.03
C VAL A 159 44.81 14.25 13.55
N SER A 160 44.92 13.16 12.76
CA SER A 160 45.59 12.94 11.45
C SER A 160 45.14 11.62 10.77
N PRO A 161 45.14 11.51 9.42
CA PRO A 161 45.35 10.26 8.66
C PRO A 161 46.85 10.13 8.24
N PRO A 162 47.33 9.20 7.36
CA PRO A 162 46.74 8.01 6.71
C PRO A 162 47.62 6.73 6.86
N VAL A 163 47.11 5.52 6.56
CA VAL A 163 47.96 4.43 6.02
C VAL A 163 47.18 3.61 4.99
N SER A 164 47.66 3.68 3.75
CA SER A 164 47.31 2.83 2.61
C SER A 164 48.12 1.53 2.65
N THR A 165 47.50 0.38 2.37
CA THR A 165 48.26 -0.79 1.86
C THR A 165 47.38 -1.76 1.06
N THR A 166 47.57 -1.71 -0.26
CA THR A 166 47.74 -2.82 -1.24
C THR A 166 46.65 -3.91 -1.41
N THR A 167 45.95 -3.83 -2.55
CA THR A 167 45.53 -4.93 -3.45
C THR A 167 46.76 -5.66 -4.05
N PRO A 168 46.64 -6.73 -4.87
CA PRO A 168 45.55 -7.69 -5.13
C PRO A 168 46.04 -9.17 -5.05
N THR A 169 45.14 -10.15 -5.10
CA THR A 169 45.53 -11.50 -5.58
C THR A 169 44.42 -12.10 -6.44
N SER A 170 44.76 -12.22 -7.70
CA SER A 170 44.08 -12.99 -8.73
C SER A 170 44.19 -14.48 -8.41
N THR A 171 43.14 -15.26 -8.66
CA THR A 171 43.30 -16.68 -8.93
C THR A 171 42.41 -17.07 -10.10
N SER A 172 43.11 -17.54 -11.11
CA SER A 172 42.66 -18.15 -12.36
C SER A 172 42.12 -19.56 -12.12
N GLY A 173 41.22 -20.01 -12.99
CA GLY A 173 40.79 -21.41 -13.12
C GLY A 173 39.60 -21.48 -14.09
N GLU A 174 39.87 -21.48 -15.40
CA GLU A 174 39.73 -22.67 -16.28
C GLU A 174 38.26 -23.08 -16.50
N THR A 175 37.67 -22.79 -17.66
CA THR A 175 37.76 -23.59 -18.91
C THR A 175 37.35 -25.05 -18.69
N SER A 176 36.13 -25.44 -19.10
CA SER A 176 35.91 -26.22 -20.34
C SER A 176 34.48 -26.80 -20.44
N SER A 177 33.79 -26.41 -21.50
CA SER A 177 33.11 -27.23 -22.52
C SER A 177 32.25 -28.48 -22.18
N SER A 178 31.07 -28.48 -22.84
CA SER A 178 30.44 -29.59 -23.57
C SER A 178 29.49 -30.54 -22.82
N THR A 179 28.19 -30.50 -23.15
CA THR A 179 27.59 -31.44 -24.13
C THR A 179 26.08 -31.15 -24.33
N THR A 180 25.67 -31.15 -25.59
CA THR A 180 24.30 -31.26 -26.14
C THR A 180 24.33 -32.50 -27.06
N PRO A 181 23.23 -33.10 -27.57
CA PRO A 181 21.82 -33.19 -27.17
C PRO A 181 21.39 -34.67 -26.92
N THR A 182 20.16 -34.93 -26.48
CA THR A 182 19.45 -36.15 -26.94
C THR A 182 17.96 -35.89 -27.13
N THR A 183 17.54 -36.02 -28.38
CA THR A 183 16.17 -36.10 -28.88
C THR A 183 15.55 -37.44 -28.51
N THR A 184 14.27 -37.48 -28.12
CA THR A 184 13.44 -38.67 -28.30
C THR A 184 12.01 -38.26 -28.64
N THR A 185 11.67 -38.49 -29.90
CA THR A 185 10.33 -38.49 -30.47
C THR A 185 9.63 -39.77 -30.04
N THR A 186 8.38 -39.70 -29.55
CA THR A 186 7.49 -40.88 -29.55
C THR A 186 6.08 -40.45 -29.95
N THR A 187 5.71 -40.83 -31.18
CA THR A 187 4.36 -40.83 -31.73
C THR A 187 3.66 -42.10 -31.27
N THR A 188 2.42 -42.00 -30.78
CA THR A 188 1.53 -43.17 -30.64
C THR A 188 0.16 -42.82 -31.20
N THR A 189 -0.36 -43.82 -31.90
CA THR A 189 -1.50 -43.89 -32.82
C THR A 189 -2.84 -43.64 -32.17
#